data_AF-A0A5K1FV93-F1
#
_entry.id   AF-A0A5K1FV93-F1
#
_cell.length_a   1.000
_cell.length_b   1.000
_cell.length_c   1.000
_cell.angle_alpha   90.00
_cell.angle_beta   90.00
_cell.angle_gamma   90.00
#
_symmetry.space_group_name_H-M   'P 1'
#
loop_
_entity.id
_entity.type
_entity.pdbx_description
1 polymer ?
#
loop_
_entity_poly.entity_id
_entity_poly.type
_entity_poly.pdbx_seq_one_letter_code
_entity_poly.pdbx_strand_id
1 'polypeptide(L)' 'GETEGDLTRFLVARSMDPKKAARMFVQWKTWRAEIAPLGYIPEDEVLDELGSQKIFLQ' A
#
# COMPACT_ATOMS: atom_id res chain seq x y z
N GLY A 1 -3.76 -8.50 -11.13
CA GLY A 1 -2.71 -9.28 -10.47
C GLY A 1 -1.59 -8.34 -10.08
N GLU A 2 -0.94 -8.57 -8.95
CA GLU A 2 0.17 -7.76 -8.45
C GLU A 2 1.19 -7.49 -9.55
N THR A 3 1.55 -6.22 -9.72
CA THR A 3 2.44 -5.81 -10.80
C THR A 3 3.89 -5.89 -10.33
N GLU A 4 4.85 -6.06 -11.24
CA GLU A 4 6.29 -6.00 -10.91
C GLU A 4 6.68 -4.71 -10.18
N GLY A 5 5.88 -3.64 -10.38
CA GLY A 5 6.00 -2.37 -9.67
C GLY A 5 5.77 -2.47 -8.16
N ASP A 6 5.04 -3.48 -7.67
CA ASP A 6 4.76 -3.61 -6.24
C ASP A 6 5.98 -4.13 -5.48
N LEU A 7 6.62 -5.21 -5.95
CA LEU A 7 7.83 -5.77 -5.33
C LEU A 7 9.03 -4.80 -5.35
N THR A 8 9.20 -4.07 -6.46
CA THR A 8 10.29 -3.11 -6.63
C THR A 8 10.24 -2.00 -5.57
N ARG A 9 9.03 -1.54 -5.19
CA ARG A 9 8.85 -0.53 -4.13
C ARG A 9 9.38 -1.02 -2.78
N PHE A 10 9.11 -2.27 -2.41
CA PHE A 10 9.60 -2.84 -1.14
C PHE A 10 11.12 -3.04 -1.16
N LEU A 11 11.69 -3.42 -2.30
CA LEU A 11 13.14 -3.54 -2.46
C LEU A 11 13.82 -2.18 -2.28
N VAL A 12 13.36 -1.15 -2.99
CA VAL A 12 13.92 0.21 -2.87
C VAL A 12 13.81 0.72 -1.42
N ALA A 13 12.65 0.58 -0.79
CA ALA A 13 12.42 1.01 0.60
C ALA A 13 13.28 0.25 1.63
N ARG A 14 13.80 -0.92 1.26
CA ARG A 14 14.67 -1.75 2.10
C ARG A 14 16.10 -1.85 1.58
N SER A 15 16.55 -0.86 0.82
CA SER A 15 17.93 -0.76 0.33
C SER A 15 18.37 -2.00 -0.47
N MET A 16 17.46 -2.52 -1.29
CA MET A 16 17.64 -3.74 -2.09
C MET A 16 17.92 -5.01 -1.27
N ASP A 17 17.58 -5.04 0.03
CA ASP A 17 17.65 -6.24 0.87
C ASP A 17 16.41 -7.12 0.63
N PRO A 18 16.54 -8.28 -0.06
CA PRO A 18 15.39 -9.10 -0.42
C PRO A 18 14.69 -9.71 0.80
N LYS A 19 15.42 -9.99 1.88
CA LYS A 19 14.85 -10.60 3.09
C LYS A 19 13.99 -9.60 3.87
N LYS A 20 14.46 -8.36 4.00
CA LYS A 20 13.69 -7.28 4.62
C LYS A 20 12.51 -6.87 3.75
N ALA A 21 12.71 -6.77 2.43
CA ALA A 21 11.65 -6.45 1.48
C ALA A 21 10.52 -7.50 1.52
N ALA A 22 10.86 -8.79 1.45
CA ALA A 22 9.88 -9.88 1.52
C ALA A 22 9.07 -9.85 2.83
N ARG A 23 9.73 -9.63 3.98
CA ARG A 23 9.03 -9.50 5.27
C ARG A 23 8.03 -8.35 5.27
N MET A 24 8.44 -7.18 4.78
CA MET A 24 7.56 -6.01 4.70
C MET A 24 6.42 -6.21 3.70
N PHE A 25 6.69 -6.87 2.58
CA PHE A 25 5.69 -7.21 1.58
C PHE A 25 4.59 -8.11 2.17
N VAL A 26 4.95 -9.16 2.92
CA VAL A 26 3.98 -10.03 3.58
C VAL A 26 3.13 -9.26 4.60
N GLN A 27 3.74 -8.40 5.42
CA GLN A 27 3.00 -7.56 6.36
C GLN A 27 2.02 -6.62 5.66
N TRP A 28 2.47 -5.98 4.57
CA TRP A 28 1.61 -5.13 3.75
C TRP A 28 0.46 -5.91 3.11
N LYS A 29 0.70 -7.15 2.65
CA LYS A 29 -0.33 -8.04 2.11
C LYS A 29 -1.41 -8.37 3.14
N THR A 30 -1.02 -8.69 4.37
CA THR A 30 -1.96 -8.94 5.47
C THR A 30 -2.81 -7.69 5.72
N TRP A 31 -2.17 -6.54 5.93
CA TRP A 31 -2.88 -5.27 6.14
C TRP A 31 -3.82 -4.92 4.99
N ARG A 32 -3.37 -5.07 3.72
CA ARG A 32 -4.21 -4.80 2.54
C ARG A 32 -5.42 -5.71 2.46
N ALA A 33 -5.29 -6.99 2.82
CA ALA A 33 -6.41 -7.92 2.84
C ALA A 33 -7.46 -7.54 3.90
N GLU A 34 -7.03 -6.95 5.02
CA GLU A 34 -7.91 -6.44 6.07
C GLU A 34 -8.65 -5.17 5.63
N ILE A 35 -7.96 -4.22 5.01
CA ILE A 35 -8.54 -2.90 4.67
C ILE A 35 -9.20 -2.81 3.30
N ALA A 36 -8.87 -3.72 2.38
CA ALA A 36 -9.36 -3.73 1.01
C ALA A 36 -9.66 -5.17 0.57
N PRO A 37 -10.65 -5.84 1.19
CA PRO A 37 -10.96 -7.25 0.91
C PRO A 37 -11.41 -7.49 -0.55
N LEU A 38 -11.92 -6.46 -1.22
CA LEU A 38 -12.27 -6.49 -2.65
C LEU A 38 -11.06 -6.33 -3.58
N GLY A 39 -9.85 -6.15 -3.03
CA GLY A 39 -8.63 -5.80 -3.76
C GLY A 39 -8.46 -4.30 -4.03
N TYR A 40 -9.53 -3.52 -3.82
CA TYR A 40 -9.56 -2.07 -3.88
C TYR A 40 -10.50 -1.53 -2.78
N ILE A 41 -10.44 -0.22 -2.53
CA ILE A 41 -11.38 0.49 -1.65
C ILE A 41 -12.30 1.28 -2.59
N PRO A 42 -13.63 1.07 -2.55
CA PRO A 42 -14.56 1.88 -3.34
C PRO A 42 -14.42 3.37 -3.03
N GLU A 43 -14.47 4.23 -4.05
CA GLU A 43 -14.36 5.68 -3.84
C GLU A 43 -15.45 6.20 -2.89
N ASP A 44 -16.66 5.65 -2.99
CA ASP A 44 -17.81 5.97 -2.12
C ASP A 44 -17.51 5.79 -0.62
N GLU A 45 -16.57 4.90 -0.26
CA GLU A 45 -16.16 4.66 1.15
C GLU A 45 -15.15 5.69 1.66
N VAL A 46 -14.58 6.52 0.77
CA VAL A 46 -13.53 7.50 1.10
C VAL A 46 -13.84 8.91 0.56
N LEU A 47 -15.08 9.16 0.12
CA LEU A 47 -15.49 10.44 -0.48
C LEU A 47 -15.22 11.63 0.44
N ASP A 48 -15.50 11.48 1.74
CA ASP A 48 -15.31 12.55 2.73
C ASP A 48 -13.82 12.82 2.98
N GLU A 49 -12.99 11.77 3.03
CA GLU A 49 -11.54 11.85 3.17
C GLU A 49 -10.88 12.51 1.97
N LEU A 50 -11.29 12.12 0.75
CA LEU A 50 -10.80 12.69 -0.51
C LEU A 50 -11.26 14.15 -0.69
N GLY A 51 -12.51 14.45 -0.35
CA GLY A 51 -13.08 15.80 -0.42
C GLY A 51 -12.42 16.79 0.55
N SER A 52 -11.83 16.28 1.64
CA SER A 52 -11.21 17.13 2.67
C SER A 52 -9.96 17.89 2.22
N GLN A 53 -9.39 17.63 1.03
CA GLN A 53 -8.19 18.27 0.45
C GLN A 53 -7.14 18.66 1.49
N LYS A 54 -6.91 17.78 2.49
CA LYS A 54 -6.02 18.09 3.60
C LYS A 54 -4.61 18.24 3.06
N ILE A 55 -4.17 19.49 2.93
CA ILE A 55 -2.81 19.84 2.57
C ILE A 55 -1.95 19.45 3.77
N PHE A 56 -1.24 18.32 3.66
CA PHE A 56 -0.22 17.95 4.64
C PHE A 56 1.01 18.85 4.39
N LEU A 57 1.21 19.85 5.24
CA LEU A 57 2.44 20.64 5.28
C LEU A 57 3.57 19.72 5.78
N GLN A 58 4.63 19.58 4.97
CA GLN A 58 5.87 18.86 5.29
C GLN A 58 6.84 19.73 6.06
#